data_AF-A0AAJ2NU21-F1
#
_entry.id   AF-A0AAJ2NU21-F1
#
_cell.length_a   1.000
_cell.length_b   1.000
_cell.length_c   1.000
_cell.angle_alpha   90.00
_cell.angle_beta   90.00
_cell.angle_gamma   90.00
#
_symmetry.space_group_name_H-M   'P 1'
#
loop_
_entity.id
_entity.type
_entity.pdbx_description
1 polymer ?
#
loop_
_entity_poly.entity_id
_entity_poly.type
_entity_poly.pdbx_seq_one_letter_code
_entity_poly.pdbx_strand_id
1 'polypeptide(L)' 'EYVINSQNNEMAEKYGLRPAIGLAAPQINVSKRMIAVHVTGDKDELYSYALFNPKIISHSVEKAYLKSGEGCLSVDES' A
#
# COMPACT_ATOMS: atom_id res chain seq x y z
N GLU A 1 -9.07 -7.25 1.37
CA GLU A 1 -8.11 -8.36 1.34
C GLU A 1 -7.04 -8.26 0.24
N TYR A 2 -7.23 -7.44 -0.82
CA TYR A 2 -6.27 -7.30 -1.93
C TYR A 2 -4.80 -7.22 -1.49
N VAL A 3 -4.44 -6.28 -0.61
CA VAL A 3 -3.03 -6.03 -0.24
C VAL A 3 -2.37 -7.27 0.36
N ILE A 4 -3.05 -7.95 1.30
CA ILE A 4 -2.56 -9.19 1.93
C ILE A 4 -2.49 -10.32 0.90
N ASN A 5 -3.55 -10.53 0.12
CA ASN A 5 -3.60 -11.59 -0.88
C ASN A 5 -2.57 -11.38 -2.00
N SER A 6 -2.26 -10.12 -2.34
CA SER A 6 -1.29 -9.77 -3.39
C SER A 6 0.15 -10.12 -3.03
N GLN A 7 0.44 -10.33 -1.74
CA GLN A 7 1.75 -10.73 -1.24
C GLN A 7 1.87 -12.25 -1.00
N ASN A 8 0.76 -12.99 -1.13
CA ASN A 8 0.77 -14.45 -1.10
C ASN A 8 0.84 -14.99 -2.54
N ASN A 9 1.88 -15.75 -2.87
CA ASN A 9 2.12 -16.22 -4.25
C ASN A 9 0.94 -17.01 -4.83
N GLU A 10 0.33 -17.92 -4.07
CA GLU A 10 -0.79 -18.74 -4.55
C GLU A 10 -2.01 -17.87 -4.86
N MET A 11 -2.31 -16.91 -3.98
CA MET A 11 -3.46 -16.00 -4.15
C MET A 11 -3.20 -14.98 -5.26
N ALA A 12 -1.97 -14.45 -5.34
CA ALA A 12 -1.58 -13.50 -6.37
C ALA A 12 -1.66 -14.14 -7.76
N GLU A 13 -1.18 -15.37 -7.92
CA GLU A 13 -1.29 -16.11 -9.18
C GLU A 13 -2.75 -16.45 -9.50
N LYS A 14 -3.50 -17.00 -8.52
CA LYS A 14 -4.90 -17.39 -8.71
C LYS A 14 -5.80 -16.25 -9.18
N TYR A 15 -5.57 -15.03 -8.69
CA TYR A 15 -6.42 -13.87 -8.99
C TYR A 15 -5.74 -12.82 -9.88
N GLY A 16 -4.52 -13.08 -10.39
CA GLY A 16 -3.78 -12.14 -11.22
C GLY A 16 -3.46 -10.82 -10.52
N LEU A 17 -3.10 -10.87 -9.23
CA LEU A 17 -2.85 -9.67 -8.43
C LEU A 17 -1.40 -9.21 -8.62
N ARG A 18 -1.22 -7.90 -8.83
CA ARG A 18 0.11 -7.26 -8.75
C ARG A 18 0.45 -7.04 -7.27
N PRO A 19 1.61 -7.52 -6.79
CA PRO A 19 2.00 -7.32 -5.39
C PRO A 19 2.02 -5.84 -5.01
N ALA A 20 1.45 -5.52 -3.85
CA ALA A 20 1.44 -4.17 -3.32
C ALA A 20 1.46 -4.16 -1.79
N ILE A 21 2.00 -3.09 -1.23
CA ILE A 21 2.09 -2.86 0.23
C ILE A 21 1.02 -1.90 0.78
N GLY A 22 0.22 -1.29 -0.10
CA GLY A 22 -0.86 -0.40 0.26
C GLY A 22 -1.89 -0.20 -0.84
N LEU A 23 -3.09 0.25 -0.46
CA LEU A 23 -4.19 0.56 -1.38
C LEU A 23 -5.10 1.63 -0.78
N ALA A 24 -5.49 2.62 -1.57
CA ALA A 24 -6.45 3.65 -1.17
C ALA A 24 -7.81 3.45 -1.86
N ALA A 25 -8.89 3.78 -1.16
CA ALA A 25 -10.25 3.64 -1.72
C ALA A 25 -10.47 4.34 -3.09
N PRO A 26 -9.87 5.52 -3.38
CA PRO A 26 -9.98 6.11 -4.72
C PRO A 26 -9.43 5.22 -5.85
N GLN A 27 -8.43 4.37 -5.59
CA GLN A 27 -7.86 3.46 -6.60
C GLN A 27 -8.83 2.37 -7.05
N ILE A 28 -9.86 2.09 -6.24
CA ILE A 28 -10.96 1.18 -6.55
C ILE A 28 -12.26 1.93 -6.86
N ASN A 29 -12.13 3.18 -7.34
CA ASN A 29 -13.25 4.04 -7.73
C ASN A 29 -14.23 4.37 -6.59
N VAL A 30 -13.75 4.39 -5.33
CA VAL A 30 -14.53 4.80 -4.17
C VAL A 30 -13.95 6.08 -3.58
N SER A 31 -14.61 7.21 -3.81
CA SER A 31 -14.19 8.52 -3.32
C SER A 31 -14.49 8.70 -1.82
N LYS A 32 -13.73 7.98 -0.98
CA LYS A 32 -13.77 8.03 0.48
C LYS A 32 -12.35 8.04 1.04
N ARG A 33 -12.17 8.63 2.22
CA ARG A 33 -10.88 8.70 2.92
C ARG A 33 -10.60 7.39 3.66
N MET A 34 -10.20 6.35 2.93
CA MET A 34 -9.84 5.05 3.50
C MET A 34 -8.58 4.53 2.84
N ILE A 35 -7.69 3.93 3.64
CA ILE A 35 -6.48 3.27 3.16
C ILE A 35 -6.30 1.92 3.86
N ALA A 36 -5.69 0.99 3.15
CA ALA A 36 -5.14 -0.24 3.69
C ALA A 36 -3.61 -0.20 3.55
N VAL A 37 -2.89 -0.57 4.60
CA VAL A 37 -1.42 -0.70 4.63
C VAL A 37 -1.09 -2.09 5.13
N HIS A 38 -0.20 -2.79 4.43
CA HIS A 38 0.34 -4.07 4.85
C HIS A 38 1.79 -4.15 4.38
N VAL A 39 2.72 -3.76 5.25
CA VAL A 39 4.15 -3.66 4.94
C VAL A 39 4.98 -4.18 6.11
N THR A 40 6.05 -4.90 5.80
CA THR A 40 7.07 -5.28 6.76
C THR A 40 8.20 -4.26 6.70
N GLY A 41 8.51 -3.62 7.84
CA GLY A 41 9.61 -2.65 7.93
C GLY A 41 10.98 -3.33 8.01
N ASP A 42 12.04 -2.52 8.01
CA ASP A 42 13.45 -2.99 7.97
C ASP A 42 13.88 -3.88 9.16
N LYS A 43 13.10 -3.88 10.25
CA LYS A 43 13.34 -4.68 11.46
C LYS A 43 12.38 -5.87 11.58
N ASP A 44 11.84 -6.34 10.46
CA ASP A 44 10.83 -7.40 10.40
C ASP A 44 9.54 -7.09 11.18
N GLU A 45 9.26 -5.80 11.42
CA GLU A 45 8.05 -5.34 12.08
C GLU A 45 6.90 -5.24 11.07
N LEU A 46 5.81 -5.96 11.32
CA LEU A 46 4.62 -5.91 10.46
C LEU A 46 3.72 -4.72 10.82
N TYR A 47 3.55 -3.81 9.87
CA TYR A 47 2.59 -2.72 9.91
C TYR A 47 1.37 -3.08 9.05
N SER A 48 0.29 -3.53 9.69
CA SER A 48 -0.93 -3.97 9.03
C SER A 48 -2.16 -3.24 9.55
N TYR A 49 -2.70 -2.30 8.76
CA TYR A 49 -3.79 -1.41 9.17
C TYR A 49 -4.86 -1.25 8.09
N ALA A 50 -6.11 -1.10 8.54
CA ALA A 50 -7.22 -0.56 7.76
C ALA A 50 -7.70 0.72 8.46
N LEU A 51 -7.49 1.87 7.83
CA LEU A 51 -7.69 3.18 8.45
C LEU A 51 -8.83 3.93 7.77
N PHE A 52 -9.73 4.48 8.59
CA PHE A 52 -10.76 5.42 8.17
C PHE A 52 -10.35 6.84 8.56
N ASN A 53 -10.52 7.77 7.61
CA ASN A 53 -10.16 9.18 7.77
C ASN A 53 -8.71 9.42 8.26
N PRO A 54 -7.69 8.71 7.74
CA PRO A 54 -6.31 8.90 8.16
C PRO A 54 -5.85 10.34 7.89
N LYS A 55 -5.09 10.92 8.82
CA LYS A 55 -4.53 12.27 8.72
C LYS A 55 -3.17 12.34 9.41
N ILE A 56 -2.17 12.87 8.72
CA ILE A 56 -0.89 13.22 9.33
C ILE A 56 -1.10 14.52 10.13
N ILE A 57 -0.84 14.49 11.43
CA ILE A 57 -1.01 15.64 12.33
C ILE A 57 0.31 16.30 12.73
N SER A 58 1.43 15.63 12.50
CA SER A 58 2.78 16.10 12.78
C SER A 58 3.79 15.29 11.95
N HIS A 59 4.94 15.86 11.65
CA HIS A 59 6.03 15.22 10.91
C HIS A 59 7.38 15.89 11.22
N SER A 60 8.48 15.22 10.90
CA SER A 60 9.85 15.78 10.99
C SER A 60 10.08 16.89 9.96
N VAL A 61 11.06 17.77 10.22
CA VAL A 61 11.57 18.71 9.21
C VAL A 61 12.40 17.96 8.16
N GLU A 62 13.20 16.99 8.61
CA GLU A 62 13.96 16.10 7.74
C GLU A 62 13.03 15.26 6.85
N LYS A 63 13.43 15.09 5.59
CA LYS A 63 12.70 14.35 4.56
C LYS A 63 13.42 13.05 4.23
N ALA A 64 12.67 12.07 3.73
CA ALA A 64 13.18 10.79 3.25
C ALA A 64 12.55 10.43 1.90
N TYR A 65 13.19 9.53 1.17
CA TYR A 65 12.72 9.01 -0.12
C TYR A 65 13.30 7.60 -0.39
N LEU A 66 12.64 6.83 -1.25
CA LEU A 66 13.18 5.58 -1.77
C LEU A 66 14.14 5.87 -2.94
N LYS A 67 15.39 5.41 -2.83
CA LYS A 67 16.40 5.60 -3.89
C LYS A 67 16.01 4.97 -5.23
N SER A 68 15.21 3.91 -5.20
CA SER A 68 14.70 3.19 -6.37
C SER A 68 13.48 3.85 -7.02
N GLY A 69 12.97 4.95 -6.46
CA GLY A 69 11.66 5.49 -6.82
C GLY A 69 10.49 4.68 -6.24
N GLU A 70 9.29 5.01 -6.70
CA GLU A 70 8.03 4.41 -6.26
C GLU A 70 7.23 3.88 -7.46
N GLY A 71 6.41 2.86 -7.21
CA GLY A 71 5.44 2.34 -8.17
C GLY A 71 4.02 2.52 -7.65
N CYS A 72 3.05 2.68 -8.55
CA CYS A 72 1.64 2.79 -8.21
C CYS A 72 0.81 1.78 -9.00
N LEU A 73 -0.09 1.06 -8.32
CA LEU A 73 -1.02 0.11 -8.96
C LEU A 73 -1.95 0.77 -10.01
N SER A 74 -2.18 2.07 -9.91
CA SER A 74 -3.07 2.82 -10.80
C SER A 74 -2.34 3.50 -11.96
N VAL A 75 -1.04 3.25 -12.10
CA VAL A 75 -0.19 3.78 -13.17
C VAL A 75 0.38 2.59 -13.92
N ASP A 76 -0.17 2.37 -15.12
CA ASP A 76 0.35 1.38 -16.06
C ASP A 76 1.44 2.05 -16.89
N GLU A 77 2.68 1.98 -16.41
CA GLU A 77 3.87 2.32 -17.19
C GLU A 77 4.45 1.03 -17.78
N SER A 78 4.50 0.98 -19.11
CA SER A 78 5.14 -0.03 -19.96
C SER A 78 6.63 0.22 -20.12
#